data_AF-A0A1F6W0P3-F1
#
_entry.id   AF-A0A1F6W0P3-F1
#
_cell.length_a   1.000
_cell.length_b   1.000
_cell.length_c   1.000
_cell.angle_alpha   90.00
_cell.angle_beta   90.00
_cell.angle_gamma   90.00
#
_symmetry.space_group_name_H-M   'P 1'
#
loop_
_entity.id
_entity.type
_entity.pdbx_description
1 polymer ?
#
loop_
_entity_poly.entity_id
_entity_poly.type
_entity_poly.pdbx_seq_one_letter_code
_entity_poly.pdbx_strand_id
1 'polypeptide(L)'
;MTWALRRQIFYIAVLIAFFSILGFLVVYPQLDRTPKCTDGRQNGDERGVDCGGSCRNACMNEVEDLSVLWSRSFRVVPGRYNAVAYLTNHNKNAVVNKINYRFRFADKDNIYIGKRGGSTFIPRAGNFAVFEGGVGLGESVPVYTTFEFTEAPEWIQAGEEKINQLKVIVSDIVLENEMTNPRLSARVKNSSLFSIPDITVVAILYDSFHNAVSISSTYLDKLSPEQQRDISFTWPEPFSAPVVAKEVIPMYNISRVEWK
;
A
#
# COMPACT_ATOMS: atom_id res chain seq x y z
N MET A 1 5.80 77.05 4.83
CA MET A 1 4.68 76.09 4.92
C MET A 1 3.47 76.82 5.49
N THR A 2 2.49 77.17 4.65
CA THR A 2 1.25 77.81 5.13
C THR A 2 0.41 76.80 5.92
N TRP A 3 -0.25 77.26 6.98
CA TRP A 3 -1.06 76.42 7.88
C TRP A 3 -2.14 75.61 7.12
N ALA A 4 -2.69 76.17 6.05
CA ALA A 4 -3.64 75.51 5.15
C ALA A 4 -3.02 74.31 4.39
N LEU A 5 -1.79 74.44 3.89
CA LEU A 5 -1.13 73.39 3.11
C LEU A 5 -0.79 72.16 3.96
N ARG A 6 -0.46 72.36 5.25
CA ARG A 6 -0.18 71.29 6.21
C ARG A 6 -1.44 70.45 6.53
N ARG A 7 -2.61 71.09 6.63
CA ARG A 7 -3.89 70.39 6.81
C ARG A 7 -4.34 69.66 5.54
N GLN A 8 -4.12 70.26 4.37
CA GLN A 8 -4.47 69.65 3.09
C GLN A 8 -3.66 68.37 2.83
N ILE A 9 -2.35 68.38 3.12
CA ILE A 9 -1.50 67.17 3.04
C ILE A 9 -1.99 66.09 4.02
N PHE A 10 -2.40 66.48 5.23
CA PHE A 10 -2.91 65.54 6.24
C PHE A 10 -4.19 64.84 5.77
N TYR A 11 -5.17 65.58 5.23
CA TYR A 11 -6.40 64.98 4.72
C TYR A 11 -6.16 64.07 3.51
N ILE A 12 -5.26 64.44 2.61
CA ILE A 12 -4.87 63.60 1.46
C ILE A 12 -4.18 62.32 1.95
N ALA A 13 -3.28 62.41 2.93
CA ALA A 13 -2.60 61.25 3.49
C ALA A 13 -3.58 60.27 4.17
N VAL A 14 -4.55 60.78 4.94
CA VAL A 14 -5.61 59.95 5.56
C VAL A 14 -6.47 59.26 4.50
N LEU A 15 -6.81 59.98 3.43
CA LEU A 15 -7.63 59.42 2.34
C LEU A 15 -6.88 58.33 1.56
N ILE A 16 -5.59 58.54 1.27
CA ILE A 16 -4.73 57.53 0.64
C ILE A 16 -4.58 56.31 1.56
N ALA A 17 -4.35 56.51 2.86
CA ALA A 17 -4.27 55.43 3.85
C ALA A 17 -5.58 54.61 3.91
N PHE A 18 -6.73 55.28 3.86
CA PHE A 18 -8.03 54.63 3.86
C PHE A 18 -8.23 53.76 2.60
N PHE A 19 -7.96 54.28 1.41
CA PHE A 19 -8.08 53.51 0.17
C PHE A 19 -7.05 52.39 0.04
N SER A 20 -5.83 52.56 0.57
CA SER A 20 -4.81 51.51 0.57
C SER A 20 -5.13 50.40 1.58
N ILE A 21 -5.68 50.72 2.75
CA ILE A 21 -6.19 49.71 3.70
C ILE A 21 -7.39 48.96 3.10
N LEU A 22 -8.33 49.68 2.47
CA LEU A 22 -9.49 49.06 1.83
C LEU A 22 -9.07 48.17 0.65
N GLY A 23 -8.13 48.63 -0.16
CA GLY A 23 -7.53 47.84 -1.25
C GLY A 23 -6.79 46.61 -0.72
N PHE A 24 -6.02 46.76 0.36
CA PHE A 24 -5.35 45.64 1.02
C PHE A 24 -6.35 44.61 1.54
N LEU A 25 -7.44 45.02 2.20
CA LEU A 25 -8.48 44.10 2.68
C LEU A 25 -9.19 43.33 1.55
N VAL A 26 -9.33 43.91 0.37
CA VAL A 26 -9.94 43.26 -0.80
C VAL A 26 -8.96 42.34 -1.54
N VAL A 27 -7.69 42.74 -1.64
CA VAL A 27 -6.66 42.02 -2.41
C VAL A 27 -5.98 40.91 -1.59
N TYR A 28 -5.78 41.11 -0.29
CA TYR A 28 -5.15 40.16 0.63
C TYR A 28 -5.75 38.74 0.57
N PRO A 29 -7.09 38.55 0.66
CA PRO A 29 -7.68 37.20 0.55
C PRO A 29 -7.57 36.58 -0.86
N GLN A 30 -7.20 37.34 -1.90
CA GLN A 30 -6.93 36.77 -3.22
C GLN A 30 -5.50 36.27 -3.40
N LEU A 31 -4.56 36.79 -2.60
CA LEU A 31 -3.15 36.38 -2.57
C LEU A 31 -2.95 35.16 -1.66
N ASP A 32 -3.66 35.11 -0.54
CA ASP A 32 -3.58 34.03 0.45
C ASP A 32 -4.57 32.90 0.10
N ARG A 33 -4.41 32.30 -1.08
CA ARG A 33 -5.17 31.09 -1.43
C ARG A 33 -4.52 29.92 -0.74
N THR A 34 -5.11 29.48 0.37
CA THR A 34 -4.80 28.19 0.95
C THR A 34 -4.89 27.12 -0.15
N PRO A 35 -3.85 26.27 -0.32
CA PRO A 35 -3.87 25.30 -1.39
C PRO A 35 -5.04 24.33 -1.20
N LYS A 36 -5.80 24.13 -2.26
CA LYS A 36 -6.95 23.22 -2.29
C LYS A 36 -6.69 22.16 -3.33
N CYS A 37 -6.26 20.99 -2.87
CA CYS A 37 -5.89 19.81 -3.65
C CYS A 37 -7.04 19.12 -4.42
N THR A 38 -8.10 19.84 -4.76
CA THR A 38 -9.29 19.33 -5.47
C THR A 38 -9.99 20.43 -6.28
N ASP A 39 -9.38 21.60 -6.45
CA ASP A 39 -10.02 22.78 -7.07
C ASP A 39 -9.71 22.92 -8.58
N GLY A 40 -8.98 21.96 -9.14
CA GLY A 40 -8.64 21.90 -10.55
C GLY A 40 -7.59 22.93 -10.96
N ARG A 41 -6.88 23.56 -10.01
CA ARG A 41 -5.89 24.60 -10.28
C ARG A 41 -4.61 24.38 -9.49
N GLN A 42 -3.49 24.39 -10.20
CA GLN A 42 -2.18 24.41 -9.56
C GLN A 42 -1.99 25.72 -8.77
N ASN A 43 -1.90 25.62 -7.45
CA ASN A 43 -1.71 26.76 -6.55
C ASN A 43 -0.75 26.38 -5.39
N GLY A 44 -0.30 27.38 -4.62
CA GLY A 44 0.58 27.15 -3.47
C GLY A 44 1.90 26.46 -3.85
N ASP A 45 2.17 25.32 -3.21
CA ASP A 45 3.36 24.48 -3.40
C ASP A 45 3.08 23.20 -4.22
N GLU A 46 1.90 23.09 -4.85
CA GLU A 46 1.52 21.97 -5.71
C GLU A 46 2.47 21.81 -6.90
N ARG A 47 2.87 20.56 -7.19
CA ARG A 47 3.79 20.24 -8.30
C ARG A 47 3.05 19.93 -9.61
N GLY A 48 1.77 19.60 -9.52
CA GLY A 48 0.84 19.50 -10.64
C GLY A 48 -0.54 19.98 -10.20
N VAL A 49 -1.53 19.92 -11.10
CA VAL A 49 -2.90 20.30 -10.75
C VAL A 49 -3.44 19.34 -9.68
N ASP A 50 -3.76 19.86 -8.50
CA ASP A 50 -4.30 19.10 -7.37
C ASP A 50 -3.41 17.95 -6.86
N CYS A 51 -2.08 18.03 -7.07
CA CYS A 51 -1.16 16.96 -6.68
C CYS A 51 0.25 17.47 -6.30
N GLY A 52 0.93 16.69 -5.44
CA GLY A 52 2.27 16.99 -4.95
C GLY A 52 2.33 18.19 -3.98
N GLY A 53 3.52 18.49 -3.48
CA GLY A 53 3.70 19.57 -2.49
C GLY A 53 2.98 19.27 -1.17
N SER A 54 2.12 20.19 -0.74
CA SER A 54 1.25 20.02 0.44
C SER A 54 0.10 19.04 0.21
N CYS A 55 -0.15 18.61 -1.04
CA CYS A 55 -1.21 17.68 -1.36
C CYS A 55 -0.84 16.23 -1.07
N ARG A 56 -1.81 15.50 -0.48
CA ARG A 56 -1.67 14.07 -0.16
C ARG A 56 -1.56 13.19 -1.41
N ASN A 57 -2.16 13.61 -2.51
CA ASN A 57 -2.16 12.86 -3.77
C ASN A 57 -0.81 13.03 -4.47
N ALA A 58 -0.21 11.91 -4.87
CA ALA A 58 0.99 11.94 -5.70
C ALA A 58 0.62 12.28 -7.14
N CYS A 59 1.46 13.06 -7.82
CA CYS A 59 1.28 13.32 -9.24
C CYS A 59 1.63 12.08 -10.07
N MET A 60 0.87 11.82 -11.15
CA MET A 60 1.10 10.63 -12.00
C MET A 60 2.49 10.59 -12.66
N ASN A 61 3.14 11.74 -12.84
CA ASN A 61 4.49 11.84 -13.39
C ASN A 61 5.61 11.57 -12.37
N GLU A 62 5.30 11.50 -11.07
CA GLU A 62 6.27 11.21 -10.01
C GLU A 62 6.24 9.74 -9.60
N VAL A 63 5.35 8.93 -10.19
CA VAL A 63 5.06 7.57 -9.75
C VAL A 63 5.27 6.58 -10.89
N GLU A 64 5.99 5.51 -10.60
CA GLU A 64 6.23 4.41 -11.51
C GLU A 64 5.15 3.33 -11.40
N ASP A 65 4.89 2.64 -12.50
CA ASP A 65 3.96 1.52 -12.53
C ASP A 65 4.46 0.33 -11.69
N LEU A 66 3.50 -0.43 -11.16
CA LEU A 66 3.80 -1.67 -10.45
C LEU A 66 4.25 -2.77 -11.42
N SER A 67 5.23 -3.55 -11.00
CA SER A 67 5.63 -4.74 -11.76
C SER A 67 5.05 -6.00 -11.11
N VAL A 68 4.26 -6.75 -11.88
CA VAL A 68 3.83 -8.11 -11.51
C VAL A 68 4.96 -9.06 -11.87
N LEU A 69 5.71 -9.53 -10.87
CA LEU A 69 6.85 -10.42 -11.09
C LEU A 69 6.38 -11.82 -11.51
N TRP A 70 5.36 -12.34 -10.83
CA TRP A 70 4.69 -13.59 -11.19
C TRP A 70 3.36 -13.74 -10.44
N SER A 71 2.48 -14.59 -10.98
CA SER A 71 1.25 -15.03 -10.32
C SER A 71 1.04 -16.52 -10.52
N ARG A 72 0.70 -17.25 -9.46
CA ARG A 72 0.53 -18.71 -9.49
C ARG A 72 -0.58 -19.16 -8.54
N SER A 73 -1.13 -20.33 -8.85
CA SER A 73 -2.08 -21.04 -7.99
C SER A 73 -1.45 -22.32 -7.44
N PHE A 74 -1.77 -22.63 -6.19
CA PHE A 74 -1.26 -23.79 -5.46
C PHE A 74 -2.44 -24.60 -4.95
N ARG A 75 -2.44 -25.90 -5.23
CA ARG A 75 -3.47 -26.81 -4.74
C ARG A 75 -3.37 -26.93 -3.23
N VAL A 76 -4.50 -26.80 -2.54
CA VAL A 76 -4.61 -27.03 -1.09
C VAL A 76 -5.15 -28.42 -0.83
N VAL A 77 -6.27 -28.74 -1.48
CA VAL A 77 -6.96 -30.03 -1.49
C VAL A 77 -7.62 -30.19 -2.87
N PRO A 78 -8.08 -31.39 -3.29
CA PRO A 78 -8.83 -31.53 -4.54
C PRO A 78 -9.92 -30.44 -4.71
N GLY A 79 -9.85 -29.72 -5.83
CA GLY A 79 -10.79 -28.65 -6.21
C GLY A 79 -10.69 -27.32 -5.46
N ARG A 80 -9.76 -27.16 -4.51
CA ARG A 80 -9.51 -25.91 -3.80
C ARG A 80 -8.06 -25.47 -3.90
N TYR A 81 -7.86 -24.23 -4.29
CA TYR A 81 -6.55 -23.65 -4.56
C TYR A 81 -6.35 -22.34 -3.79
N ASN A 82 -5.12 -22.07 -3.39
CA ASN A 82 -4.69 -20.73 -3.01
C ASN A 82 -4.07 -20.06 -4.23
N ALA A 83 -4.23 -18.75 -4.37
CA ALA A 83 -3.59 -17.97 -5.41
C ALA A 83 -2.73 -16.87 -4.77
N VAL A 84 -1.61 -16.57 -5.40
CA VAL A 84 -0.78 -15.42 -5.04
C VAL A 84 -0.31 -14.69 -6.28
N ALA A 85 -0.18 -13.38 -6.16
CA ALA A 85 0.57 -12.54 -7.07
C ALA A 85 1.71 -11.90 -6.29
N TYR A 86 2.93 -12.03 -6.77
CA TYR A 86 4.11 -11.38 -6.21
C TYR A 86 4.42 -10.15 -7.06
N LEU A 87 4.35 -8.98 -6.45
CA LEU A 87 4.51 -7.69 -7.11
C LEU A 87 5.63 -6.91 -6.44
N THR A 88 6.13 -5.92 -7.16
CA THR A 88 7.07 -4.95 -6.61
C THR A 88 6.59 -3.53 -6.85
N ASN A 89 6.67 -2.72 -5.80
CA ASN A 89 6.46 -1.28 -5.86
C ASN A 89 7.81 -0.57 -5.90
N HIS A 90 8.15 0.04 -7.03
CA HIS A 90 9.39 0.80 -7.20
C HIS A 90 9.36 2.16 -6.48
N ASN A 91 8.16 2.63 -6.12
CA ASN A 91 7.97 3.93 -5.51
C ASN A 91 8.33 3.93 -4.01
N LYS A 92 9.27 4.81 -3.64
CA LYS A 92 9.81 4.88 -2.27
C LYS A 92 8.78 5.35 -1.23
N ASN A 93 7.98 6.35 -1.62
CA ASN A 93 7.07 7.08 -0.74
C ASN A 93 5.61 7.05 -1.22
N ALA A 94 5.32 6.42 -2.37
CA ALA A 94 3.96 6.30 -2.87
C ALA A 94 3.32 4.99 -2.41
N VAL A 95 2.10 5.11 -1.87
CA VAL A 95 1.27 3.99 -1.40
C VAL A 95 -0.13 4.12 -1.98
N VAL A 96 -0.88 3.02 -1.99
CA VAL A 96 -2.31 3.04 -2.35
C VAL A 96 -3.10 2.40 -1.23
N ASN A 97 -4.11 3.10 -0.72
CA ASN A 97 -4.88 2.63 0.45
C ASN A 97 -5.83 1.48 0.13
N LYS A 98 -6.38 1.48 -1.08
CA LYS A 98 -7.31 0.48 -1.56
C LYS A 98 -7.25 0.44 -3.09
N ILE A 99 -7.14 -0.76 -3.63
CA ILE A 99 -7.23 -1.04 -5.06
C ILE A 99 -7.87 -2.39 -5.29
N ASN A 100 -8.81 -2.44 -6.22
CA ASN A 100 -9.48 -3.66 -6.64
C ASN A 100 -8.63 -4.43 -7.66
N TYR A 101 -8.63 -5.75 -7.53
CA TYR A 101 -7.87 -6.64 -8.38
C TYR A 101 -8.67 -7.88 -8.77
N ARG A 102 -8.16 -8.60 -9.77
CA ARG A 102 -8.73 -9.85 -10.24
C ARG A 102 -7.64 -10.86 -10.59
N PHE A 103 -7.78 -12.05 -10.05
CA PHE A 103 -7.16 -13.26 -10.56
C PHE A 103 -8.04 -13.91 -11.64
N ARG A 104 -7.43 -14.40 -12.70
CA ARG A 104 -8.07 -15.27 -13.69
C ARG A 104 -7.30 -16.59 -13.77
N PHE A 105 -8.03 -17.67 -13.91
CA PHE A 105 -7.51 -19.02 -13.95
C PHE A 105 -7.84 -19.66 -15.29
N ALA A 106 -6.86 -20.31 -15.90
CA ALA A 106 -7.03 -21.11 -17.10
C ALA A 106 -6.35 -22.47 -16.97
N ASP A 107 -6.87 -23.47 -17.67
CA ASP A 107 -6.31 -24.82 -17.69
C ASP A 107 -5.12 -24.95 -18.67
N LYS A 108 -4.62 -26.18 -18.85
CA LYS A 108 -3.51 -26.49 -19.75
C LYS A 108 -3.77 -26.11 -21.22
N ASP A 109 -5.04 -26.09 -21.63
CA ASP A 109 -5.48 -25.79 -23.00
C ASP A 109 -5.81 -24.29 -23.14
N ASN A 110 -5.44 -23.48 -22.14
CA ASN A 110 -5.70 -22.05 -22.02
C ASN A 110 -7.20 -21.70 -22.01
N ILE A 111 -8.05 -22.64 -21.61
CA ILE A 111 -9.49 -22.43 -21.45
C ILE A 111 -9.72 -21.76 -20.11
N TYR A 112 -10.51 -20.68 -20.10
CA TYR A 112 -10.89 -19.97 -18.89
C TYR A 112 -11.75 -20.86 -17.98
N ILE A 113 -11.29 -21.08 -16.73
CA ILE A 113 -11.98 -21.92 -15.75
C ILE A 113 -12.54 -21.14 -14.56
N GLY A 114 -12.13 -19.89 -14.36
CA GLY A 114 -12.67 -19.06 -13.28
C GLY A 114 -11.94 -17.76 -13.03
N LYS A 115 -12.51 -16.96 -12.12
CA LYS A 115 -11.92 -15.72 -11.63
C LYS A 115 -12.18 -15.53 -10.14
N ARG A 116 -11.28 -14.81 -9.48
CA ARG A 116 -11.42 -14.37 -8.09
C ARG A 116 -11.08 -12.89 -8.02
N GLY A 117 -12.01 -12.07 -7.55
CA GLY A 117 -11.78 -10.65 -7.33
C GLY A 117 -11.67 -10.33 -5.85
N GLY A 118 -10.95 -9.26 -5.53
CA GLY A 118 -10.76 -8.77 -4.18
C GLY A 118 -10.31 -7.32 -4.17
N SER A 119 -10.03 -6.80 -2.97
CA SER A 119 -9.42 -5.50 -2.80
C SER A 119 -8.20 -5.62 -1.89
N THR A 120 -7.12 -4.93 -2.23
CA THR A 120 -5.89 -4.88 -1.44
C THR A 120 -5.42 -3.44 -1.31
N PHE A 121 -4.30 -3.21 -0.63
CA PHE A 121 -3.57 -1.96 -0.64
C PHE A 121 -2.18 -2.21 -1.25
N ILE A 122 -1.51 -1.14 -1.67
CA ILE A 122 -0.15 -1.20 -2.19
C ILE A 122 0.78 -0.59 -1.12
N PRO A 123 1.65 -1.41 -0.48
CA PRO A 123 2.62 -0.88 0.46
C PRO A 123 3.67 -0.05 -0.29
N ARG A 124 4.42 0.77 0.43
CA ARG A 124 5.57 1.47 -0.15
C ARG A 124 6.62 0.44 -0.57
N ALA A 125 7.48 0.83 -1.51
CA ALA A 125 8.82 0.30 -1.76
C ALA A 125 9.05 -1.21 -1.53
N GLY A 126 9.42 -1.92 -2.58
CA GLY A 126 9.85 -3.31 -2.53
C GLY A 126 8.71 -4.28 -2.80
N ASN A 127 8.95 -5.54 -2.44
CA ASN A 127 8.11 -6.64 -2.87
C ASN A 127 6.97 -6.91 -1.89
N PHE A 128 5.81 -7.26 -2.41
CA PHE A 128 4.63 -7.63 -1.64
C PHE A 128 3.82 -8.69 -2.37
N ALA A 129 2.93 -9.37 -1.64
CA ALA A 129 2.21 -10.52 -2.16
C ALA A 129 0.71 -10.41 -1.95
N VAL A 130 -0.07 -10.36 -3.02
CA VAL A 130 -1.54 -10.40 -2.92
C VAL A 130 -1.99 -11.84 -2.86
N PHE A 131 -2.62 -12.24 -1.76
CA PHE A 131 -3.02 -13.62 -1.48
C PHE A 131 -4.54 -13.78 -1.52
N GLU A 132 -5.02 -14.84 -2.19
CA GLU A 132 -6.41 -15.28 -2.16
C GLU A 132 -6.48 -16.76 -1.77
N GLY A 133 -7.09 -17.01 -0.60
CA GLY A 133 -7.21 -18.35 -0.04
C GLY A 133 -8.47 -19.08 -0.52
N GLY A 134 -8.33 -20.38 -0.72
CA GLY A 134 -9.49 -21.28 -0.82
C GLY A 134 -10.38 -21.08 -2.06
N VAL A 135 -9.81 -20.63 -3.17
CA VAL A 135 -10.48 -20.50 -4.47
C VAL A 135 -10.99 -21.88 -4.94
N GLY A 136 -12.31 -22.01 -5.06
CA GLY A 136 -12.94 -23.24 -5.55
C GLY A 136 -12.97 -23.27 -7.08
N LEU A 137 -12.32 -24.27 -7.69
CA LEU A 137 -12.28 -24.48 -9.14
C LEU A 137 -12.92 -25.80 -9.58
N GLY A 138 -13.60 -26.50 -8.66
CA GLY A 138 -14.24 -27.78 -8.94
C GLY A 138 -13.24 -28.82 -9.42
N GLU A 139 -13.55 -29.54 -10.49
CA GLU A 139 -12.65 -30.55 -11.08
C GLU A 139 -11.56 -29.95 -11.99
N SER A 140 -11.59 -28.63 -12.21
CA SER A 140 -10.63 -27.97 -13.10
C SER A 140 -9.28 -27.75 -12.40
N VAL A 141 -8.19 -27.99 -13.14
CA VAL A 141 -6.82 -27.76 -12.66
C VAL A 141 -6.27 -26.48 -13.30
N PRO A 142 -6.04 -25.41 -12.52
CA PRO A 142 -5.43 -24.19 -13.03
C PRO A 142 -3.96 -24.45 -13.37
N VAL A 143 -3.59 -24.19 -14.63
CA VAL A 143 -2.19 -24.19 -15.09
C VAL A 143 -1.69 -22.76 -15.24
N TYR A 144 -2.53 -21.87 -15.75
CA TYR A 144 -2.23 -20.45 -15.86
C TYR A 144 -3.04 -19.65 -14.84
N THR A 145 -2.34 -18.80 -14.10
CA THR A 145 -2.94 -17.83 -13.18
C THR A 145 -2.43 -16.46 -13.58
N THR A 146 -3.34 -15.56 -13.95
CA THR A 146 -3.01 -14.17 -14.27
C THR A 146 -3.57 -13.23 -13.21
N PHE A 147 -2.84 -12.15 -12.93
CA PHE A 147 -3.25 -11.12 -11.99
C PHE A 147 -3.30 -9.76 -12.70
N GLU A 148 -4.36 -9.01 -12.44
CA GLU A 148 -4.51 -7.63 -12.95
C GLU A 148 -5.24 -6.76 -11.93
N PHE A 149 -4.88 -5.47 -11.88
CA PHE A 149 -5.71 -4.47 -11.21
C PHE A 149 -6.88 -4.08 -12.10
N THR A 150 -8.06 -3.90 -11.52
CA THR A 150 -9.28 -3.58 -12.27
C THR A 150 -9.56 -2.09 -12.36
N GLU A 151 -8.79 -1.29 -11.63
CA GLU A 151 -8.90 0.17 -11.55
C GLU A 151 -7.50 0.79 -11.50
N ALA A 152 -7.41 2.09 -11.83
CA ALA A 152 -6.16 2.82 -11.74
C ALA A 152 -5.81 3.10 -10.26
N PRO A 153 -4.53 2.95 -9.86
CA PRO A 153 -4.10 3.23 -8.50
C PRO A 153 -4.22 4.72 -8.16
N GLU A 154 -4.90 5.03 -7.05
CA GLU A 154 -4.89 6.36 -6.44
C GLU A 154 -3.67 6.49 -5.51
N TRP A 155 -2.60 7.07 -6.05
CA TRP A 155 -1.33 7.18 -5.34
C TRP A 155 -1.33 8.29 -4.30
N ILE A 156 -0.86 7.95 -3.10
CA ILE A 156 -0.77 8.83 -1.95
C ILE A 156 0.69 8.92 -1.53
N GLN A 157 1.17 10.14 -1.30
CA GLN A 157 2.46 10.36 -0.66
C GLN A 157 2.33 10.04 0.83
N ALA A 158 3.04 9.01 1.28
CA ALA A 158 3.16 8.68 2.69
C ALA A 158 4.28 9.53 3.32
N GLY A 159 4.02 10.09 4.50
CA GLY A 159 5.01 10.90 5.22
C GLY A 159 6.25 10.09 5.60
N GLU A 160 7.43 10.57 5.20
CA GLU A 160 8.71 9.85 5.38
C GLU A 160 9.02 9.53 6.84
N GLU A 161 8.68 10.42 7.78
CA GLU A 161 8.95 10.20 9.20
C GLU A 161 8.16 9.01 9.77
N LYS A 162 6.86 8.94 9.48
CA LYS A 162 5.99 7.83 9.91
C LYS A 162 6.46 6.51 9.31
N ILE A 163 6.90 6.55 8.05
CA ILE A 163 7.43 5.38 7.34
C ILE A 163 8.72 4.86 7.98
N ASN A 164 9.68 5.74 8.25
CA ASN A 164 11.00 5.32 8.73
C ASN A 164 10.94 4.74 10.14
N GLN A 165 9.95 5.16 10.93
CA GLN A 165 9.73 4.64 12.28
C GLN A 165 8.94 3.32 12.27
N LEU A 166 8.15 3.03 11.23
CA LEU A 166 7.37 1.79 11.13
C LEU A 166 8.26 0.61 10.73
N LYS A 167 8.60 -0.22 11.71
CA LYS A 167 9.44 -1.40 11.52
C LYS A 167 8.77 -2.65 12.06
N VAL A 168 8.32 -3.51 11.15
CA VAL A 168 7.83 -4.85 11.47
C VAL A 168 8.90 -5.86 11.06
N ILE A 169 9.33 -6.69 12.01
CA ILE A 169 10.40 -7.66 11.84
C ILE A 169 9.82 -9.05 11.97
N VAL A 170 10.21 -9.96 11.07
CA VAL A 170 9.91 -11.38 11.17
C VAL A 170 11.18 -12.13 11.53
N SER A 171 11.11 -12.99 12.55
CA SER A 171 12.21 -13.82 13.03
C SER A 171 11.75 -15.24 13.34
N ASP A 172 12.69 -16.10 13.74
CA ASP A 172 12.41 -17.45 14.26
C ASP A 172 11.57 -18.32 13.30
N ILE A 173 11.89 -18.25 11.99
CA ILE A 173 11.17 -18.98 10.95
C ILE A 173 11.60 -20.45 10.97
N VAL A 174 10.72 -21.33 11.43
CA VAL A 174 10.95 -22.77 11.55
C VAL A 174 9.89 -23.53 10.77
N LEU A 175 10.32 -24.45 9.91
CA LEU A 175 9.46 -25.34 9.13
C LEU A 175 9.61 -26.76 9.66
N GLU A 176 8.49 -27.40 9.97
CA GLU A 176 8.44 -28.75 10.52
C GLU A 176 7.48 -29.61 9.70
N ASN A 177 7.64 -30.95 9.80
CA ASN A 177 6.69 -31.93 9.27
C ASN A 177 6.43 -31.84 7.75
N GLU A 178 7.43 -31.48 6.95
CA GLU A 178 7.33 -31.27 5.49
C GLU A 178 6.75 -32.47 4.72
N MET A 179 6.97 -33.68 5.22
CA MET A 179 6.55 -34.93 4.58
C MET A 179 5.17 -35.44 5.05
N THR A 180 4.55 -34.79 6.04
CA THR A 180 3.25 -35.21 6.60
C THR A 180 2.26 -34.06 6.58
N ASN A 181 2.21 -33.27 7.66
CA ASN A 181 1.36 -32.09 7.80
C ASN A 181 2.26 -30.88 8.04
N PRO A 182 2.73 -30.21 6.97
CA PRO A 182 3.72 -29.16 7.11
C PRO A 182 3.20 -28.00 7.97
N ARG A 183 4.09 -27.49 8.83
CA ARG A 183 3.81 -26.33 9.67
C ARG A 183 5.00 -25.39 9.67
N LEU A 184 4.76 -24.14 9.27
CA LEU A 184 5.73 -23.05 9.38
C LEU A 184 5.35 -22.21 10.60
N SER A 185 6.25 -22.05 11.54
CA SER A 185 6.11 -21.11 12.66
C SER A 185 7.07 -19.95 12.45
N ALA A 186 6.64 -18.74 12.83
CA ALA A 186 7.47 -17.54 12.78
C ALA A 186 7.04 -16.57 13.90
N ARG A 187 7.92 -15.64 14.25
CA ARG A 187 7.62 -14.57 15.19
C ARG A 187 7.58 -13.24 14.46
N VAL A 188 6.49 -12.49 14.63
CA VAL A 188 6.34 -11.13 14.11
C VAL A 188 6.44 -10.14 15.26
N LYS A 189 7.38 -9.20 15.17
CA LYS A 189 7.60 -8.14 16.15
C LYS A 189 7.35 -6.78 15.52
N ASN A 190 6.54 -5.96 16.18
CA ASN A 190 6.49 -4.52 15.91
C ASN A 190 7.60 -3.85 16.74
N SER A 191 8.59 -3.27 16.08
CA SER A 191 9.69 -2.51 16.73
C SER A 191 9.47 -1.00 16.59
N SER A 192 8.21 -0.58 16.52
CA SER A 192 7.79 0.81 16.45
C SER A 192 6.84 1.15 17.60
N LEU A 193 6.66 2.46 17.81
CA LEU A 193 5.73 3.00 18.80
C LEU A 193 4.28 3.06 18.31
N PHE A 194 4.00 2.59 17.09
CA PHE A 194 2.67 2.67 16.49
C PHE A 194 1.86 1.40 16.76
N SER A 195 0.53 1.57 16.79
CA SER A 195 -0.41 0.45 16.74
C SER A 195 -0.71 0.10 15.29
N ILE A 196 -0.44 -1.15 14.89
CA ILE A 196 -0.64 -1.62 13.52
C ILE A 196 -1.85 -2.57 13.49
N PRO A 197 -3.00 -2.15 12.95
CA PRO A 197 -4.17 -3.03 12.78
C PRO A 197 -4.11 -3.83 11.47
N ASP A 198 -4.95 -4.85 11.38
CA ASP A 198 -5.28 -5.61 10.17
C ASP A 198 -4.05 -6.13 9.41
N ILE A 199 -3.17 -6.86 10.09
CA ILE A 199 -1.92 -7.35 9.50
C ILE A 199 -2.18 -8.72 8.87
N THR A 200 -2.03 -8.79 7.56
CA THR A 200 -2.01 -10.06 6.84
C THR A 200 -0.56 -10.47 6.65
N VAL A 201 -0.19 -11.68 7.03
CA VAL A 201 1.16 -12.20 6.81
C VAL A 201 1.06 -13.30 5.77
N VAL A 202 1.89 -13.22 4.72
CA VAL A 202 1.93 -14.20 3.64
C VAL A 202 3.25 -14.96 3.72
N ALA A 203 3.19 -16.28 3.70
CA ALA A 203 4.35 -17.16 3.59
C ALA A 203 4.46 -17.72 2.18
N ILE A 204 5.66 -17.63 1.59
CA ILE A 204 6.01 -18.24 0.31
C ILE A 204 7.21 -19.15 0.53
N LEU A 205 7.08 -20.40 0.10
CA LEU A 205 8.10 -21.44 0.23
C LEU A 205 8.72 -21.70 -1.14
N TYR A 206 10.05 -21.82 -1.20
CA TYR A 206 10.80 -21.99 -2.44
C TYR A 206 11.68 -23.25 -2.43
N ASP A 207 11.83 -23.87 -3.60
CA ASP A 207 12.74 -24.99 -3.83
C ASP A 207 14.19 -24.53 -4.12
N SER A 208 15.08 -25.48 -4.40
CA SER A 208 16.48 -25.22 -4.76
C SER A 208 16.68 -24.45 -6.06
N PHE A 209 15.66 -24.40 -6.93
CA PHE A 209 15.66 -23.65 -8.19
C PHE A 209 14.99 -22.27 -8.06
N HIS A 210 14.63 -21.87 -6.83
CA HIS A 210 13.94 -20.62 -6.54
C HIS A 210 12.52 -20.54 -7.13
N ASN A 211 11.88 -21.69 -7.38
CA ASN A 211 10.46 -21.74 -7.71
C ASN A 211 9.63 -21.77 -6.45
N ALA A 212 8.56 -20.98 -6.42
CA ALA A 212 7.56 -21.08 -5.37
C ALA A 212 6.89 -22.47 -5.42
N VAL A 213 6.97 -23.20 -4.30
CA VAL A 213 6.44 -24.56 -4.10
C VAL A 213 5.06 -24.52 -3.47
N SER A 214 4.87 -23.67 -2.46
CA SER A 214 3.60 -23.54 -1.77
C SER A 214 3.49 -22.19 -1.06
N ILE A 215 2.26 -21.83 -0.73
CA ILE A 215 1.91 -20.56 -0.08
C ILE A 215 0.90 -20.77 1.03
N SER A 216 0.92 -19.89 2.01
CA SER A 216 -0.10 -19.80 3.04
C SER A 216 -0.19 -18.38 3.56
N SER A 217 -1.29 -18.05 4.23
CA SER A 217 -1.46 -16.75 4.86
C SER A 217 -2.13 -16.89 6.22
N THR A 218 -1.80 -15.97 7.11
CA THR A 218 -2.41 -15.83 8.43
C THR A 218 -2.70 -14.36 8.70
N TYR A 219 -3.59 -14.12 9.65
CA TYR A 219 -4.10 -12.79 9.95
C TYR A 219 -3.92 -12.46 11.43
N LEU A 220 -3.53 -11.22 11.70
CA LEU A 220 -3.44 -10.65 13.04
C LEU A 220 -4.30 -9.40 13.09
N ASP A 221 -5.26 -9.36 14.02
CA ASP A 221 -6.16 -8.21 14.19
C ASP A 221 -5.38 -6.92 14.48
N LYS A 222 -4.37 -7.02 15.35
CA LYS A 222 -3.57 -5.88 15.80
C LYS A 222 -2.23 -6.33 16.37
N LEU A 223 -1.19 -5.55 16.09
CA LEU A 223 0.11 -5.62 16.75
C LEU A 223 0.39 -4.28 17.43
N SER A 224 0.41 -4.31 18.75
CA SER A 224 0.63 -3.13 19.60
C SER A 224 2.10 -2.69 19.54
N PRO A 225 2.42 -1.47 20.00
CA PRO A 225 3.80 -0.98 20.09
C PRO A 225 4.71 -1.96 20.84
N GLU A 226 5.91 -2.21 20.31
CA GLU A 226 6.91 -3.15 20.87
C GLU A 226 6.42 -4.60 21.08
N GLN A 227 5.22 -4.93 20.61
CA GLN A 227 4.63 -6.25 20.79
C GLN A 227 5.22 -7.27 19.83
N GLN A 228 5.40 -8.49 20.32
CA GLN A 228 5.69 -9.67 19.50
C GLN A 228 4.54 -10.67 19.57
N ARG A 229 4.30 -11.37 18.46
CA ARG A 229 3.33 -12.46 18.34
C ARG A 229 3.95 -13.61 17.56
N ASP A 230 3.75 -14.82 18.08
CA ASP A 230 4.07 -16.03 17.35
C ASP A 230 2.90 -16.35 16.41
N ILE A 231 3.22 -16.63 15.16
CA ILE A 231 2.28 -16.98 14.11
C ILE A 231 2.63 -18.34 13.54
N SER A 232 1.63 -19.01 12.97
CA SER A 232 1.85 -20.25 12.25
C SER A 232 1.02 -20.36 10.99
N PHE A 233 1.57 -21.08 10.03
CA PHE A 233 0.98 -21.45 8.76
C PHE A 233 0.93 -22.97 8.68
N THR A 234 -0.17 -23.51 8.18
CA THR A 234 -0.36 -24.95 8.07
C THR A 234 -0.73 -25.33 6.64
N TRP A 235 -0.31 -26.52 6.24
CA TRP A 235 -0.68 -27.15 4.98
C TRP A 235 -1.30 -28.52 5.27
N PRO A 236 -2.44 -28.84 4.62
CA PRO A 236 -3.12 -30.12 4.85
C PRO A 236 -2.48 -31.28 4.07
N GLU A 237 -1.70 -30.98 3.03
CA GLU A 237 -0.99 -31.96 2.20
C GLU A 237 0.53 -31.68 2.24
N PRO A 238 1.38 -32.72 2.10
CA PRO A 238 2.83 -32.55 2.03
C PRO A 238 3.26 -31.78 0.78
N PHE A 239 4.46 -31.21 0.79
CA PHE A 239 4.97 -30.44 -0.34
C PHE A 239 5.36 -31.35 -1.51
N SER A 240 5.16 -30.85 -2.73
CA SER A 240 5.58 -31.53 -3.97
C SER A 240 7.09 -31.56 -4.17
N ALA A 241 7.82 -30.66 -3.49
CA ALA A 241 9.27 -30.55 -3.54
C ALA A 241 9.85 -30.13 -2.18
N PRO A 242 11.12 -30.47 -1.87
CA PRO A 242 11.79 -30.01 -0.65
C PRO A 242 11.91 -28.49 -0.60
N VAL A 243 11.66 -27.90 0.58
CA VAL A 243 11.72 -26.44 0.77
C VAL A 243 13.12 -26.02 1.23
N VAL A 244 13.75 -25.13 0.47
CA VAL A 244 15.12 -24.64 0.77
C VAL A 244 15.10 -23.19 1.27
N ALA A 245 14.17 -22.36 0.78
CA ALA A 245 14.04 -20.98 1.23
C ALA A 245 12.60 -20.65 1.62
N LYS A 246 12.46 -19.73 2.59
CA LYS A 246 11.20 -19.36 3.24
C LYS A 246 11.14 -17.84 3.29
N GLU A 247 10.11 -17.26 2.70
CA GLU A 247 9.87 -15.83 2.74
C GLU A 247 8.56 -15.58 3.47
N VAL A 248 8.57 -14.67 4.45
CA VAL A 248 7.40 -14.32 5.25
C VAL A 248 7.24 -12.81 5.18
N ILE A 249 6.14 -12.37 4.59
CA ILE A 249 5.90 -10.99 4.18
C ILE A 249 4.74 -10.45 5.02
N PRO A 250 5.01 -9.60 6.03
CA PRO A 250 3.96 -8.90 6.75
C PRO A 250 3.43 -7.75 5.89
N MET A 251 2.12 -7.74 5.69
CA MET A 251 1.41 -6.72 4.95
C MET A 251 0.46 -5.96 5.87
N TYR A 252 0.61 -4.65 5.91
CA TYR A 252 -0.25 -3.73 6.65
C TYR A 252 -0.39 -2.39 5.93
N ASN A 253 -1.55 -1.74 6.10
CA ASN A 253 -1.83 -0.45 5.47
C ASN A 253 -1.34 0.71 6.37
N ILE A 254 -0.32 1.44 5.90
CA ILE A 254 0.31 2.56 6.63
C ILE A 254 -0.67 3.68 6.99
N SER A 255 -1.72 3.89 6.18
CA SER A 255 -2.74 4.92 6.45
C SER A 255 -3.65 4.56 7.62
N ARG A 256 -3.78 3.27 7.99
CA ARG A 256 -4.58 2.82 9.14
C ARG A 256 -3.80 2.75 10.45
N VAL A 257 -2.49 2.96 10.38
CA VAL A 257 -1.61 2.90 11.55
C VAL A 257 -1.82 4.15 12.41
N GLU A 258 -1.98 3.95 13.72
CA GLU A 258 -2.23 5.02 14.68
C GLU A 258 -1.04 5.19 15.64
N TRP A 259 -0.74 6.45 15.98
CA TRP A 259 0.21 6.76 17.06
C TRP A 259 -0.49 6.59 18.41
N LYS A 260 0.24 6.13 19.41
CA LYS A 260 -0.31 5.91 20.75
C LYS A 260 -0.28 7.17 21.59
#